data_AF-A0A8T5M7E3-F1
#
_entry.id   AF-A0A8T5M7E3-F1
#
_cell.length_a   1.000
_cell.length_b   1.000
_cell.length_c   1.000
_cell.angle_alpha   90.00
_cell.angle_beta   90.00
_cell.angle_gamma   90.00
#
_symmetry.space_group_name_H-M   'P 1'
#
loop_
_entity.id
_entity.type
_entity.pdbx_description
1 polymer ?
#
loop_
_entity_poly.entity_id
_entity_poly.type
_entity_poly.pdbx_seq_one_letter_code
_entity_poly.pdbx_strand_id
1 'polypeptide(L)'
;MALIKVPEVKLRIMSLNTQYCAGSKDDEGDFMKKKDKKELDHNKQKIAELIAEINPDIVCMQEVDKCSNRSHFEDQGEDIRRRVARITNQDRYNYEFGSCIDLDQKKMQELLDRYKLGFLVPAIRKYYEDKKYAWIFEKADVELGMLSPGEVKLHFGNAILTRPGLPIKEVKHEFFFRPSAILIMYLNIIRRKDERKSYLRCKIDYFPKVAEKIPLYVINTHFENNDPKKRIEQTNILYEKLHKRSGAHKILCGDFNDKGEGVLEKIISHPNIKCYPGLLDDMKKFATYPTWKAPPDEVFDAILASQFLEIDSYEVLTDDRYKVSDHYAVVADIRINHDLVPRNILKQMLTKSEQKQ
;
A
#
# COMPACT_ATOMS: atom_id res chain seq x y z
N MET A 1 -39.60 -11.03 15.79
CA MET A 1 -38.53 -10.61 14.87
C MET A 1 -37.55 -11.76 14.69
N ALA A 2 -37.55 -12.40 13.53
CA ALA A 2 -36.52 -13.39 13.21
C ALA A 2 -35.19 -12.65 13.02
N LEU A 3 -34.17 -12.93 13.83
CA LEU A 3 -32.83 -12.38 13.61
C LEU A 3 -32.32 -12.90 12.25
N ILE A 4 -31.90 -12.01 11.34
CA ILE A 4 -31.17 -12.44 10.15
C ILE A 4 -29.88 -13.07 10.64
N LYS A 5 -29.76 -14.40 10.56
CA LYS A 5 -28.48 -15.09 10.69
C LYS A 5 -27.61 -14.65 9.51
N VAL A 6 -26.70 -13.73 9.78
CA VAL A 6 -25.58 -13.45 8.88
C VAL A 6 -24.58 -14.59 9.07
N PRO A 7 -24.18 -15.31 8.01
CA PRO A 7 -23.14 -16.33 8.16
C PRO A 7 -21.87 -15.66 8.67
N GLU A 8 -21.15 -16.37 9.54
CA GLU A 8 -19.81 -15.95 9.94
C GLU A 8 -18.93 -15.86 8.69
N VAL A 9 -18.34 -14.69 8.47
CA VAL A 9 -17.39 -14.47 7.37
C VAL A 9 -16.00 -14.36 7.97
N LYS A 10 -15.09 -15.21 7.51
CA LYS A 10 -13.66 -15.14 7.83
C LYS A 10 -12.90 -14.71 6.58
N LEU A 11 -11.99 -13.77 6.74
CA LEU A 11 -11.14 -13.24 5.68
C LEU A 11 -9.68 -13.31 6.13
N ARG A 12 -8.85 -13.99 5.35
CA ARG A 12 -7.40 -13.95 5.52
C ARG A 12 -6.81 -12.76 4.78
N ILE A 13 -6.11 -11.89 5.49
CA ILE A 13 -5.52 -10.67 4.94
C ILE A 13 -4.01 -10.78 4.99
N MET A 14 -3.33 -10.36 3.94
CA MET A 14 -1.87 -10.24 3.88
C MET A 14 -1.48 -8.79 3.60
N SER A 15 -0.48 -8.26 4.31
CA SER A 15 0.19 -6.99 3.99
C SER A 15 1.66 -7.27 3.69
N LEU A 16 2.18 -6.68 2.61
CA LEU A 16 3.57 -6.85 2.21
C LEU A 16 4.06 -5.61 1.47
N ASN A 17 5.06 -4.93 2.03
CA ASN A 17 5.90 -4.06 1.24
C ASN A 17 6.71 -4.94 0.27
N THR A 18 6.58 -4.69 -1.03
CA THR A 18 7.19 -5.56 -2.05
C THR A 18 8.57 -5.09 -2.50
N GLN A 19 9.01 -3.93 -2.00
CA GLN A 19 10.29 -3.32 -2.36
C GLN A 19 10.49 -3.19 -3.88
N TYR A 20 9.45 -2.86 -4.64
CA TYR A 20 9.52 -2.82 -6.11
C TYR A 20 9.96 -4.16 -6.73
N CYS A 21 9.74 -5.27 -6.03
CA CYS A 21 10.25 -6.61 -6.35
C CYS A 21 11.80 -6.68 -6.42
N ALA A 22 12.51 -5.85 -5.65
CA ALA A 22 13.97 -5.81 -5.62
C ALA A 22 14.61 -6.99 -4.89
N GLY A 23 13.87 -7.63 -3.97
CA GLY A 23 14.32 -8.81 -3.23
C GLY A 23 15.03 -8.45 -1.91
N SER A 24 15.17 -9.43 -1.02
CA SER A 24 15.47 -9.24 0.41
C SER A 24 16.85 -8.69 0.80
N LYS A 25 17.68 -8.28 -0.16
CA LYS A 25 19.08 -7.83 0.10
C LYS A 25 19.41 -6.53 -0.61
N ASP A 26 18.42 -5.90 -1.23
CA ASP A 26 18.70 -4.69 -1.98
C ASP A 26 18.80 -3.46 -1.06
N ASP A 27 19.80 -2.63 -1.31
CA ASP A 27 19.98 -1.37 -0.59
C ASP A 27 18.95 -0.35 -1.11
N GLU A 28 18.03 0.07 -0.23
CA GLU A 28 16.97 1.08 -0.47
C GLU A 28 17.48 2.40 -1.11
N GLY A 29 18.79 2.64 -1.10
CA GLY A 29 19.43 3.87 -1.58
C GLY A 29 19.27 4.15 -3.09
N ASP A 30 18.99 3.13 -3.92
CA ASP A 30 18.99 3.29 -5.38
C ASP A 30 17.63 3.12 -6.07
N PHE A 31 16.62 3.76 -5.50
CA PHE A 31 15.24 3.82 -5.98
C PHE A 31 15.03 4.11 -7.50
N MET A 32 16.02 4.71 -8.20
CA MET A 32 15.97 4.99 -9.64
C MET A 32 16.71 3.97 -10.51
N LYS A 33 17.51 3.08 -9.93
CA LYS A 33 18.35 2.15 -10.68
C LYS A 33 17.50 1.04 -11.27
N LYS A 34 17.66 0.84 -12.58
CA LYS A 34 17.04 -0.25 -13.30
C LYS A 34 17.63 -1.58 -12.82
N LYS A 35 16.75 -2.47 -12.34
CA LYS A 35 17.14 -3.82 -11.92
C LYS A 35 17.37 -4.73 -13.11
N ASP A 36 18.19 -5.76 -12.92
CA ASP A 36 18.29 -6.81 -13.93
C ASP A 36 16.90 -7.45 -14.13
N LYS A 37 16.52 -7.66 -15.40
CA LYS A 37 15.17 -8.15 -15.70
C LYS A 37 14.93 -9.55 -15.16
N LYS A 38 15.94 -10.43 -15.22
CA LYS A 38 15.81 -11.81 -14.75
C LYS A 38 15.68 -11.87 -13.24
N GLU A 39 16.46 -11.04 -12.53
CA GLU A 39 16.33 -10.89 -11.08
C GLU A 39 14.94 -10.39 -10.67
N LEU A 40 14.44 -9.35 -11.35
CA LEU A 40 13.10 -8.83 -11.12
C LEU A 40 12.02 -9.89 -11.38
N ASP A 41 12.14 -10.63 -12.49
CA ASP A 41 11.23 -11.72 -12.84
C ASP A 41 11.24 -12.87 -11.84
N HIS A 42 12.40 -13.19 -11.28
CA HIS A 42 12.56 -14.18 -10.21
C HIS A 42 11.91 -13.71 -8.90
N ASN A 43 12.11 -12.46 -8.51
CA ASN A 43 11.51 -11.91 -7.29
C ASN A 43 9.98 -11.81 -7.40
N LYS A 44 9.45 -11.37 -8.55
CA LYS A 44 7.99 -11.41 -8.82
C LYS A 44 7.43 -12.83 -8.73
N GLN A 45 8.18 -13.83 -9.19
CA GLN A 45 7.80 -15.24 -9.07
C GLN A 45 7.72 -15.68 -7.61
N LYS A 46 8.74 -15.35 -6.79
CA LYS A 46 8.74 -15.64 -5.35
C LYS A 46 7.58 -14.99 -4.60
N ILE A 47 7.28 -13.72 -4.89
CA ILE A 47 6.13 -13.02 -4.29
C ILE A 47 4.82 -13.72 -4.67
N ALA A 48 4.67 -14.13 -5.94
CA ALA A 48 3.50 -14.87 -6.39
C ALA A 48 3.37 -16.27 -5.73
N GLU A 49 4.48 -16.97 -5.53
CA GLU A 49 4.54 -18.25 -4.80
C GLU A 49 4.15 -18.07 -3.33
N LEU A 50 4.66 -17.03 -2.67
CA LEU A 50 4.27 -16.68 -1.31
C LEU A 50 2.75 -16.42 -1.21
N ILE A 51 2.20 -15.59 -2.09
CA ILE A 51 0.76 -15.32 -2.10
C ILE A 51 -0.04 -16.59 -2.39
N ALA A 52 0.44 -17.47 -3.28
CA ALA A 52 -0.21 -18.73 -3.59
C ALA A 52 -0.18 -19.72 -2.42
N GLU A 53 0.94 -19.80 -1.69
CA GLU A 53 1.10 -20.66 -0.51
C GLU A 53 0.20 -20.20 0.64
N ILE A 54 0.23 -18.91 0.97
CA ILE A 54 -0.57 -18.32 2.06
C ILE A 54 -2.06 -18.30 1.71
N ASN A 55 -2.36 -18.16 0.41
CA ASN A 55 -3.70 -18.15 -0.15
C ASN A 55 -4.65 -17.16 0.57
N PRO A 56 -4.28 -15.87 0.68
CA PRO A 56 -5.10 -14.87 1.37
C PRO A 56 -6.34 -14.48 0.56
N ASP A 57 -7.39 -14.01 1.23
CA ASP A 57 -8.56 -13.44 0.57
C ASP A 57 -8.28 -12.05 -0.01
N ILE A 58 -7.41 -11.29 0.66
CA ILE A 58 -7.03 -9.92 0.33
C ILE A 58 -5.53 -9.74 0.53
N VAL A 59 -4.86 -9.11 -0.44
CA VAL A 59 -3.43 -8.73 -0.35
C VAL A 59 -3.31 -7.21 -0.48
N CYS A 60 -2.70 -6.57 0.52
CA CYS A 60 -2.29 -5.17 0.50
C CYS A 60 -0.79 -5.11 0.18
N MET A 61 -0.41 -4.59 -0.99
CA MET A 61 0.99 -4.45 -1.36
C MET A 61 1.42 -2.98 -1.37
N GLN A 62 2.61 -2.69 -0.86
CA GLN A 62 3.25 -1.38 -0.95
C GLN A 62 4.46 -1.46 -1.89
N GLU A 63 4.91 -0.30 -2.37
CA GLU A 63 6.06 -0.18 -3.28
C GLU A 63 5.90 -0.97 -4.59
N VAL A 64 4.68 -1.01 -5.12
CA VAL A 64 4.40 -1.70 -6.39
C VAL A 64 4.65 -0.75 -7.55
N ASP A 65 5.47 -1.14 -8.52
CA ASP A 65 5.64 -0.36 -9.76
C ASP A 65 4.56 -0.62 -10.79
N LYS A 66 4.21 0.45 -11.51
CA LYS A 66 3.27 0.46 -12.61
C LYS A 66 3.83 1.13 -13.85
N CYS A 67 4.49 0.33 -14.68
CA CYS A 67 5.10 0.76 -15.93
C CYS A 67 6.17 1.84 -15.75
N SER A 68 7.07 1.66 -14.78
CA SER A 68 8.22 2.53 -14.55
C SER A 68 9.48 1.98 -15.22
N ASN A 69 10.53 2.80 -15.34
CA ASN A 69 11.81 2.38 -15.92
C ASN A 69 12.43 1.20 -15.17
N ARG A 70 12.36 1.22 -13.84
CA ARG A 70 12.92 0.17 -12.98
C ARG A 70 12.19 -1.16 -13.10
N SER A 71 10.90 -1.14 -13.44
CA SER A 71 10.12 -2.34 -13.72
C SER A 71 10.17 -2.76 -15.19
N HIS A 72 11.08 -2.20 -16.00
CA HIS A 72 11.12 -2.42 -17.46
C HIS A 72 9.79 -2.12 -18.14
N PHE A 73 9.08 -1.09 -17.64
CA PHE A 73 7.75 -0.68 -18.06
C PHE A 73 6.65 -1.74 -17.84
N GLU A 74 6.87 -2.69 -16.94
CA GLU A 74 5.87 -3.69 -16.56
C GLU A 74 4.99 -3.20 -15.40
N ASP A 75 3.73 -3.63 -15.39
CA ASP A 75 2.81 -3.48 -14.25
C ASP A 75 3.03 -4.68 -13.32
N GLN A 76 3.72 -4.46 -12.20
CA GLN A 76 4.12 -5.54 -11.30
C GLN A 76 2.91 -6.20 -10.65
N GLY A 77 1.91 -5.42 -10.24
CA GLY A 77 0.68 -5.96 -9.64
C GLY A 77 -0.10 -6.85 -10.61
N GLU A 78 -0.17 -6.45 -11.88
CA GLU A 78 -0.77 -7.28 -12.95
C GLU A 78 0.01 -8.57 -13.22
N ASP A 79 1.34 -8.51 -13.24
CA ASP A 79 2.17 -9.70 -13.47
C ASP A 79 2.09 -10.69 -12.30
N ILE A 80 2.21 -10.19 -11.06
CA ILE A 80 2.10 -11.00 -9.85
C ILE A 80 0.75 -11.73 -9.81
N ARG A 81 -0.38 -11.03 -9.99
CA ARG A 81 -1.70 -11.69 -9.93
C ARG A 81 -1.92 -12.73 -11.04
N ARG A 82 -1.29 -12.57 -12.21
CA ARG A 82 -1.30 -13.59 -13.28
C ARG A 82 -0.51 -14.82 -12.87
N ARG A 83 0.66 -14.63 -12.27
CA ARG A 83 1.50 -15.72 -11.77
C ARG A 83 0.79 -16.49 -10.67
N VAL A 84 0.17 -15.80 -9.71
CA VAL A 84 -0.65 -16.43 -8.64
C VAL A 84 -1.72 -17.33 -9.25
N ALA A 85 -2.53 -16.80 -10.18
CA ALA A 85 -3.59 -17.57 -10.86
C ALA A 85 -3.07 -18.82 -11.57
N ARG A 86 -1.90 -18.72 -12.22
CA ARG A 86 -1.24 -19.86 -12.86
C ARG A 86 -0.77 -20.91 -11.85
N ILE A 87 -0.18 -20.48 -10.73
CA ILE A 87 0.33 -21.39 -9.68
C ILE A 87 -0.83 -22.12 -9.01
N THR A 88 -1.91 -21.41 -8.68
CA THR A 88 -3.06 -21.99 -7.96
C THR A 88 -4.05 -22.69 -8.87
N ASN A 89 -3.94 -22.54 -10.19
CA ASN A 89 -4.94 -22.97 -11.18
C ASN A 89 -6.35 -22.42 -10.85
N GLN A 90 -6.42 -21.14 -10.47
CA GLN A 90 -7.65 -20.42 -10.12
C GLN A 90 -7.81 -19.16 -10.98
N ASP A 91 -8.99 -18.56 -10.91
CA ASP A 91 -9.22 -17.24 -11.48
C ASP A 91 -8.30 -16.19 -10.86
N ARG A 92 -7.94 -15.18 -11.67
CA ARG A 92 -7.08 -14.08 -11.22
C ARG A 92 -7.76 -13.26 -10.14
N TYR A 93 -6.98 -12.85 -9.15
CA TYR A 93 -7.40 -11.82 -8.20
C TYR A 93 -7.84 -10.57 -8.96
N ASN A 94 -8.88 -9.91 -8.43
CA ASN A 94 -9.20 -8.53 -8.76
C ASN A 94 -8.01 -7.65 -8.32
N TYR A 95 -7.76 -6.55 -9.02
CA TYR A 95 -6.59 -5.72 -8.81
C TYR A 95 -6.92 -4.24 -8.93
N GLU A 96 -6.52 -3.47 -7.93
CA GLU A 96 -6.56 -2.02 -7.96
C GLU A 96 -5.23 -1.42 -7.52
N PHE A 97 -4.90 -0.27 -8.11
CA PHE A 97 -3.64 0.44 -7.90
C PHE A 97 -3.88 1.91 -7.56
N GLY A 98 -3.23 2.39 -6.50
CA GLY A 98 -3.24 3.77 -6.05
C GLY A 98 -1.83 4.36 -6.08
N SER A 99 -1.61 5.35 -6.92
CA SER A 99 -0.29 5.96 -7.16
C SER A 99 0.23 6.74 -5.95
N CYS A 100 1.45 6.48 -5.51
CA CYS A 100 2.18 7.35 -4.59
C CYS A 100 2.96 8.41 -5.38
N ILE A 101 3.62 8.01 -6.47
CA ILE A 101 4.32 8.92 -7.38
C ILE A 101 3.97 8.51 -8.80
N ASP A 102 3.65 9.49 -9.67
CA ASP A 102 3.56 9.37 -11.13
C ASP A 102 4.39 10.50 -11.73
N LEU A 103 5.69 10.24 -11.92
CA LEU A 103 6.64 11.10 -12.60
C LEU A 103 6.85 10.58 -14.02
N ASP A 104 6.63 11.47 -14.97
CA ASP A 104 6.82 11.22 -16.40
C ASP A 104 7.53 12.43 -16.99
N GLN A 105 8.76 12.22 -17.45
CA GLN A 105 9.60 13.28 -18.00
C GLN A 105 8.94 13.98 -19.18
N LYS A 106 8.23 13.25 -20.03
CA LYS A 106 7.52 13.85 -21.17
C LYS A 106 6.43 14.78 -20.68
N LYS A 107 5.62 14.36 -19.71
CA LYS A 107 4.61 15.23 -19.08
C LYS A 107 5.24 16.44 -18.42
N MET A 108 6.39 16.28 -17.77
CA MET A 108 7.13 17.39 -17.15
C MET A 108 7.59 18.40 -18.20
N GLN A 109 8.16 17.93 -19.32
CA GLN A 109 8.59 18.80 -20.42
C GLN A 109 7.40 19.55 -21.04
N GLU A 110 6.29 18.85 -21.30
CA GLU A 110 5.06 19.46 -21.80
C GLU A 110 4.53 20.57 -20.87
N LEU A 111 4.66 20.40 -19.55
CA LEU A 111 4.29 21.43 -18.58
C LEU A 111 5.24 22.64 -18.63
N LEU A 112 6.55 22.40 -18.69
CA LEU A 112 7.54 23.47 -18.80
C LEU A 112 7.31 24.31 -20.06
N ASP A 113 7.04 23.64 -21.18
CA ASP A 113 6.76 24.29 -22.46
C ASP A 113 5.44 25.08 -22.41
N ARG A 114 4.37 24.48 -21.86
CA ARG A 114 3.06 25.12 -21.70
C ARG A 114 3.13 26.41 -20.90
N TYR A 115 3.90 26.43 -19.82
CA TYR A 115 4.05 27.62 -18.97
C TYR A 115 5.15 28.57 -19.46
N LYS A 116 5.75 28.30 -20.62
CA LYS A 116 6.91 29.04 -21.17
C LYS A 116 8.05 29.17 -20.16
N LEU A 117 8.20 28.17 -19.29
CA LEU A 117 9.23 28.10 -18.27
C LEU A 117 10.50 27.41 -18.78
N GLY A 118 10.62 27.18 -20.10
CA GLY A 118 11.83 26.64 -20.72
C GLY A 118 13.10 27.44 -20.38
N PHE A 119 12.97 28.76 -20.15
CA PHE A 119 14.09 29.60 -19.71
C PHE A 119 14.57 29.30 -18.28
N LEU A 120 13.74 28.66 -17.44
CA LEU A 120 14.16 28.19 -16.12
C LEU A 120 15.00 26.93 -16.23
N VAL A 121 14.93 26.16 -17.33
CA VAL A 121 15.68 24.89 -17.46
C VAL A 121 17.19 25.11 -17.34
N PRO A 122 17.82 26.09 -18.03
CA PRO A 122 19.23 26.42 -17.81
C PRO A 122 19.53 26.92 -16.39
N ALA A 123 18.64 27.70 -15.78
CA ALA A 123 18.84 28.23 -14.42
C ALA A 123 18.71 27.15 -13.34
N ILE A 124 17.76 26.23 -13.51
CA ILE A 124 17.57 24.99 -12.74
C ILE A 124 18.84 24.16 -12.90
N ARG A 125 19.27 23.86 -14.14
CA ARG A 125 20.50 23.11 -14.42
C ARG A 125 21.73 23.74 -13.76
N LYS A 126 21.95 25.04 -13.94
CA LYS A 126 23.04 25.80 -13.32
C LYS A 126 22.99 25.81 -11.79
N TYR A 127 21.81 25.92 -11.18
CA TYR A 127 21.61 25.83 -9.73
C TYR A 127 21.96 24.45 -9.18
N TYR A 128 21.84 23.40 -9.99
CA TYR A 128 22.19 22.03 -9.60
C TYR A 128 23.62 21.61 -9.98
N GLU A 129 24.24 22.27 -10.96
CA GLU A 129 25.68 22.14 -11.29
C GLU A 129 26.58 22.73 -10.18
N ASP A 130 26.07 23.64 -9.35
CA ASP A 130 26.74 24.04 -8.12
C ASP A 130 26.80 22.85 -7.13
N LYS A 131 28.04 22.39 -6.85
CA LYS A 131 28.49 21.12 -6.22
C LYS A 131 27.70 20.52 -5.05
N LYS A 132 26.74 21.22 -4.45
CA LYS A 132 25.93 20.76 -3.32
C LYS A 132 24.76 19.85 -3.72
N TYR A 133 24.31 19.92 -4.97
CA TYR A 133 23.21 19.12 -5.48
C TYR A 133 23.55 18.37 -6.77
N ALA A 134 24.84 18.36 -7.14
CA ALA A 134 25.35 17.65 -8.28
C ALA A 134 24.84 16.21 -8.29
N TRP A 135 24.83 15.48 -7.17
CA TRP A 135 24.29 14.11 -7.06
C TRP A 135 22.86 13.88 -7.60
N ILE A 136 21.95 14.87 -7.54
CA ILE A 136 20.58 14.76 -8.09
C ILE A 136 20.65 14.62 -9.61
N PHE A 137 21.59 15.35 -10.18
CA PHE A 137 21.92 15.32 -11.58
C PHE A 137 23.00 14.27 -11.81
N GLU A 138 24.20 14.20 -11.25
CA GLU A 138 25.18 13.10 -11.35
C GLU A 138 24.62 11.66 -11.21
N LYS A 139 23.59 11.34 -10.41
CA LYS A 139 22.95 10.00 -10.52
C LYS A 139 21.93 9.90 -11.65
N ALA A 140 21.37 11.03 -12.09
CA ALA A 140 20.64 11.17 -13.35
C ALA A 140 21.55 11.45 -14.58
N ASP A 141 22.82 11.85 -14.42
CA ASP A 141 23.75 12.47 -15.40
C ASP A 141 24.99 11.57 -15.61
N VAL A 142 25.39 10.72 -14.66
CA VAL A 142 26.30 9.61 -14.93
C VAL A 142 25.61 8.56 -15.81
N GLU A 143 24.28 8.64 -15.95
CA GLU A 143 23.49 7.92 -16.96
C GLU A 143 22.76 8.85 -17.96
N LEU A 144 23.13 10.13 -18.12
CA LEU A 144 22.70 10.92 -19.31
C LEU A 144 23.53 10.58 -20.57
N GLY A 145 24.29 9.49 -20.51
CA GLY A 145 24.72 8.69 -21.65
C GLY A 145 23.89 7.41 -21.91
N MET A 146 22.85 7.11 -21.11
CA MET A 146 22.06 5.87 -21.23
C MET A 146 20.53 6.04 -21.22
N LEU A 147 19.99 7.24 -21.05
CA LEU A 147 18.56 7.51 -21.26
C LEU A 147 18.38 8.53 -22.37
N SER A 148 17.71 8.11 -23.44
CA SER A 148 17.27 9.02 -24.49
C SER A 148 16.39 10.09 -23.85
N PRO A 149 16.53 11.38 -24.21
CA PRO A 149 15.55 12.39 -23.84
C PRO A 149 14.12 11.89 -24.14
N GLY A 150 13.30 11.69 -23.09
CA GLY A 150 11.93 11.16 -23.22
C GLY A 150 11.64 9.81 -22.56
N GLU A 151 12.61 9.18 -21.88
CA GLU A 151 12.45 7.81 -21.35
C GLU A 151 12.22 7.70 -19.84
N VAL A 152 12.40 8.74 -19.01
CA VAL A 152 12.22 8.61 -17.54
C VAL A 152 10.75 8.61 -17.14
N LYS A 153 10.29 7.46 -16.64
CA LYS A 153 9.00 7.22 -16.03
C LYS A 153 9.15 6.49 -14.71
N LEU A 154 8.57 7.06 -13.68
CA LEU A 154 8.56 6.53 -12.35
C LEU A 154 7.12 6.55 -11.85
N HIS A 155 6.55 5.37 -11.69
CA HIS A 155 5.17 5.24 -11.29
C HIS A 155 5.03 4.08 -10.33
N PHE A 156 4.80 4.37 -9.05
CA PHE A 156 4.65 3.35 -8.03
C PHE A 156 3.67 3.78 -6.96
N GLY A 157 3.19 2.81 -6.19
CA GLY A 157 2.32 3.08 -5.06
C GLY A 157 1.81 1.83 -4.37
N ASN A 158 0.56 1.91 -3.94
CA ASN A 158 -0.13 0.86 -3.20
C ASN A 158 -0.99 0.03 -4.16
N ALA A 159 -1.09 -1.26 -3.91
CA ALA A 159 -2.01 -2.14 -4.63
C ALA A 159 -2.88 -2.93 -3.66
N ILE A 160 -4.11 -3.23 -4.08
CA ILE A 160 -4.99 -4.17 -3.38
C ILE A 160 -5.36 -5.27 -4.37
N LEU A 161 -5.12 -6.52 -3.97
CA LEU A 161 -5.64 -7.71 -4.64
C LEU A 161 -6.76 -8.31 -3.80
N THR A 162 -7.85 -8.74 -4.43
CA THR A 162 -8.88 -9.54 -3.75
C THR A 162 -9.23 -10.78 -4.55
N ARG A 163 -9.61 -11.86 -3.88
CA ARG A 163 -10.07 -13.07 -4.57
C ARG A 163 -11.15 -12.74 -5.60
N PRO A 164 -11.27 -13.53 -6.69
CA PRO A 164 -12.30 -13.37 -7.71
C PRO A 164 -13.72 -13.21 -7.13
N GLY A 165 -14.05 -14.00 -6.10
CA GLY A 165 -15.34 -13.95 -5.41
C GLY A 165 -15.57 -12.74 -4.49
N LEU A 166 -14.59 -11.84 -4.35
CA LEU A 166 -14.62 -10.64 -3.51
C LEU A 166 -14.45 -9.37 -4.36
N PRO A 167 -15.41 -9.04 -5.24
CA PRO A 167 -15.22 -7.96 -6.20
C PRO A 167 -15.07 -6.60 -5.53
N ILE A 168 -14.22 -5.77 -6.12
CA ILE A 168 -14.00 -4.37 -5.72
C ILE A 168 -15.09 -3.51 -6.36
N LYS A 169 -15.87 -2.78 -5.54
CA LYS A 169 -17.05 -2.01 -6.01
C LYS A 169 -16.83 -0.51 -6.08
N GLU A 170 -15.98 0.02 -5.21
CA GLU A 170 -15.62 1.45 -5.17
C GLU A 170 -14.14 1.54 -4.88
N VAL A 171 -13.45 2.42 -5.58
CA VAL A 171 -12.04 2.71 -5.38
C VAL A 171 -11.90 4.18 -5.06
N LYS A 172 -11.16 4.49 -4.01
CA LYS A 172 -10.76 5.84 -3.69
C LYS A 172 -9.29 5.87 -3.38
N HIS A 173 -8.59 6.78 -4.04
CA HIS A 173 -7.17 7.02 -3.84
C HIS A 173 -6.97 8.48 -3.46
N GLU A 174 -6.22 8.73 -2.38
CA GLU A 174 -5.94 10.08 -1.89
C GLU A 174 -4.49 10.21 -1.44
N PHE A 175 -3.81 11.24 -1.93
CA PHE A 175 -2.53 11.69 -1.38
C PHE A 175 -2.76 12.35 -0.02
N PHE A 176 -1.80 12.19 0.91
CA PHE A 176 -1.84 12.90 2.18
C PHE A 176 -1.68 14.40 1.97
N PHE A 177 -0.70 14.79 1.15
CA PHE A 177 -0.44 16.18 0.82
C PHE A 177 -0.87 16.48 -0.61
N ARG A 178 -1.73 17.49 -0.76
CA ARG A 178 -2.02 18.04 -2.09
C ARG A 178 -0.83 18.90 -2.52
N PRO A 179 -0.32 18.75 -3.75
CA PRO A 179 0.70 19.67 -4.23
C PRO A 179 0.12 21.08 -4.35
N SER A 180 0.90 22.08 -3.95
CA SER A 180 0.61 23.49 -4.24
C SER A 180 0.75 23.80 -5.73
N ALA A 181 1.58 23.05 -6.48
CA ALA A 181 1.62 23.00 -7.95
C ALA A 181 2.31 21.72 -8.47
N ILE A 182 1.86 21.20 -9.63
CA ILE A 182 2.40 19.97 -10.25
C ILE A 182 3.90 20.07 -10.61
N LEU A 183 4.38 21.27 -10.94
CA LEU A 183 5.80 21.51 -11.25
C LEU A 183 6.69 21.43 -10.00
N ILE A 184 6.26 22.05 -8.89
CA ILE A 184 6.96 21.98 -7.60
C ILE A 184 7.00 20.53 -7.12
N MET A 185 5.92 19.79 -7.35
CA MET A 185 5.82 18.36 -7.13
C MET A 185 6.94 17.59 -7.82
N TYR A 186 7.12 17.77 -9.13
CA TYR A 186 8.17 17.04 -9.86
C TYR A 186 9.57 17.39 -9.35
N LEU A 187 9.81 18.67 -9.07
CA LEU A 187 11.09 19.11 -8.50
C LEU A 187 11.36 18.50 -7.12
N ASN A 188 10.35 18.36 -6.26
CA ASN A 188 10.52 17.77 -4.93
C ASN A 188 10.74 16.25 -4.97
N ILE A 189 10.06 15.54 -5.89
CA ILE A 189 10.30 14.10 -6.13
C ILE A 189 11.75 13.90 -6.57
N ILE A 190 12.22 14.67 -7.56
CA ILE A 190 13.61 14.62 -8.05
C ILE A 190 14.60 14.89 -6.91
N ARG A 191 14.28 15.81 -6.00
CA ARG A 191 15.11 16.13 -4.82
C ARG A 191 15.05 15.10 -3.70
N ARG A 192 14.24 14.03 -3.82
CA ARG A 192 13.86 13.12 -2.72
C ARG A 192 13.39 13.86 -1.46
N LYS A 193 12.85 15.07 -1.63
CA LYS A 193 12.31 15.89 -0.53
C LYS A 193 10.84 15.58 -0.25
N ASP A 194 10.23 14.73 -1.06
CA ASP A 194 8.81 14.38 -1.00
C ASP A 194 8.62 12.96 -1.52
N GLU A 195 8.66 11.98 -0.63
CA GLU A 195 8.11 10.67 -0.93
C GLU A 195 6.61 10.81 -0.84
N ARG A 196 5.98 11.17 -1.96
CA ARG A 196 4.53 11.35 -1.97
C ARG A 196 3.89 10.05 -1.57
N LYS A 197 3.31 10.05 -0.39
CA LYS A 197 2.57 8.92 0.13
C LYS A 197 1.08 9.13 -0.05
N SER A 198 0.39 8.02 -0.13
CA SER A 198 -1.05 7.99 -0.31
C SER A 198 -1.66 6.83 0.48
N TYR A 199 -2.97 6.79 0.50
CA TYR A 199 -3.69 5.57 0.82
C TYR A 199 -4.65 5.21 -0.30
N LEU A 200 -4.80 3.92 -0.53
CA LEU A 200 -5.75 3.31 -1.45
C LEU A 200 -6.86 2.67 -0.62
N ARG A 201 -8.10 3.04 -0.89
CA ARG A 201 -9.28 2.48 -0.23
C ARG A 201 -10.19 1.81 -1.23
N CYS A 202 -10.46 0.53 -1.00
CA CYS A 202 -11.38 -0.26 -1.81
C CYS A 202 -12.60 -0.68 -0.98
N LYS A 203 -13.81 -0.50 -1.52
CA LYS A 203 -15.03 -1.12 -0.98
C LYS A 203 -15.13 -2.54 -1.53
N ILE A 204 -15.09 -3.52 -0.64
CA ILE A 204 -15.12 -4.95 -0.99
C ILE A 204 -16.52 -5.51 -0.75
N ASP A 205 -17.01 -6.25 -1.73
CA ASP A 205 -18.24 -7.02 -1.61
C ASP A 205 -17.93 -8.42 -1.05
N TYR A 206 -17.91 -8.52 0.28
CA TYR A 206 -17.56 -9.75 1.00
C TYR A 206 -18.76 -10.67 1.23
N PHE A 207 -19.97 -10.11 1.18
CA PHE A 207 -21.23 -10.84 1.25
C PHE A 207 -22.36 -9.90 0.79
N PRO A 208 -22.89 -10.03 -0.44
CA PRO A 208 -23.72 -9.00 -1.07
C PRO A 208 -24.85 -8.45 -0.20
N LYS A 209 -25.61 -9.33 0.47
CA LYS A 209 -26.74 -8.93 1.32
C LYS A 209 -26.34 -8.10 2.56
N VAL A 210 -25.12 -8.28 3.04
CA VAL A 210 -24.58 -7.54 4.20
C VAL A 210 -23.78 -6.34 3.70
N ALA A 211 -22.94 -6.49 2.68
CA ALA A 211 -22.09 -5.44 2.12
C ALA A 211 -22.88 -4.23 1.57
N GLU A 212 -24.12 -4.44 1.10
CA GLU A 212 -25.04 -3.35 0.74
C GLU A 212 -25.37 -2.44 1.93
N LYS A 213 -25.41 -3.01 3.14
CA LYS A 213 -25.89 -2.32 4.35
C LYS A 213 -24.74 -1.91 5.27
N ILE A 214 -23.69 -2.73 5.32
CA ILE A 214 -22.49 -2.54 6.11
C ILE A 214 -21.29 -2.81 5.21
N PRO A 215 -20.80 -1.77 4.51
CA PRO A 215 -19.69 -1.94 3.60
C PRO A 215 -18.40 -2.30 4.35
N LEU A 216 -17.60 -3.17 3.76
CA LEU A 216 -16.22 -3.39 4.16
C LEU A 216 -15.31 -2.51 3.31
N TYR A 217 -14.53 -1.66 3.96
CA TYR A 217 -13.45 -0.91 3.32
C TYR A 217 -12.11 -1.52 3.71
N VAL A 218 -11.31 -1.86 2.71
CA VAL A 218 -9.88 -2.15 2.89
C VAL A 218 -9.11 -0.89 2.55
N ILE A 219 -8.26 -0.44 3.47
CA ILE A 219 -7.42 0.75 3.34
C ILE A 219 -5.98 0.26 3.37
N ASN A 220 -5.27 0.42 2.26
CA ASN A 220 -3.85 0.14 2.13
C ASN A 220 -3.08 1.48 2.14
N THR A 221 -2.02 1.60 2.94
CA THR A 221 -1.19 2.79 2.99
C THR A 221 0.31 2.46 3.08
N HIS A 222 1.13 3.47 2.80
CA HIS A 222 2.57 3.44 3.01
C HIS A 222 2.95 4.84 3.46
N PHE A 223 3.45 5.02 4.68
CA PHE A 223 3.82 6.33 5.22
C PHE A 223 5.25 6.74 4.83
N GLU A 224 5.54 8.04 4.95
CA GLU A 224 6.86 8.63 4.68
C GLU A 224 7.91 7.84 5.43
N ASN A 225 9.07 7.55 4.83
CA ASN A 225 10.13 6.74 5.45
C ASN A 225 11.14 7.63 6.22
N ASN A 226 11.47 8.80 5.67
CA ASN A 226 12.63 9.58 6.08
C ASN A 226 12.33 10.80 6.95
N ASP A 227 11.16 11.42 6.81
CA ASP A 227 10.79 12.64 7.55
C ASP A 227 9.74 12.35 8.66
N PRO A 228 10.16 12.31 9.94
CA PRO A 228 9.25 12.02 11.06
C PRO A 228 8.11 13.02 11.18
N LYS A 229 8.33 14.31 10.84
CA LYS A 229 7.30 15.35 10.96
C LYS A 229 6.17 15.10 9.97
N LYS A 230 6.54 14.76 8.73
CA LYS A 230 5.56 14.37 7.71
C LYS A 230 4.85 13.09 8.08
N ARG A 231 5.55 12.08 8.62
CA ARG A 231 4.93 10.82 9.07
C ARG A 231 3.83 11.10 10.12
N ILE A 232 4.10 11.95 11.10
CA ILE A 232 3.12 12.38 12.11
C ILE A 232 1.95 13.14 11.47
N GLU A 233 2.20 14.00 10.49
CA GLU A 233 1.15 14.73 9.79
C GLU A 233 0.26 13.80 8.94
N GLN A 234 0.85 12.83 8.23
CA GLN A 234 0.13 11.77 7.52
C GLN A 234 -0.73 10.94 8.47
N THR A 235 -0.19 10.61 9.65
CA THR A 235 -0.89 9.92 10.73
C THR A 235 -2.15 10.69 11.15
N ASN A 236 -2.03 12.00 11.40
CA ASN A 236 -3.17 12.86 11.72
C ASN A 236 -4.24 12.85 10.62
N ILE A 237 -3.81 13.00 9.36
CA ILE A 237 -4.72 13.00 8.22
C ILE A 237 -5.45 11.66 8.12
N LEU A 238 -4.74 10.53 8.25
CA LEU A 238 -5.37 9.22 8.23
C LEU A 238 -6.35 9.04 9.39
N TYR A 239 -5.93 9.40 10.61
CA TYR A 239 -6.74 9.33 11.82
C TYR A 239 -8.11 10.02 11.62
N GLU A 240 -8.12 11.26 11.11
CA GLU A 240 -9.35 12.00 10.80
C GLU A 240 -10.21 11.32 9.72
N LYS A 241 -9.59 10.64 8.76
CA LYS A 241 -10.32 9.91 7.70
C LYS A 241 -10.95 8.63 8.23
N LEU A 242 -10.37 7.99 9.24
CA LEU A 242 -10.92 6.78 9.88
C LEU A 242 -12.20 7.08 10.66
N HIS A 243 -12.38 8.32 11.13
CA HIS A 243 -13.63 8.77 11.76
C HIS A 243 -14.82 8.76 10.78
N LYS A 244 -14.55 9.00 9.48
CA LYS A 244 -15.60 9.02 8.45
C LYS A 244 -16.18 7.62 8.27
N ARG A 245 -17.50 7.55 8.10
CA ARG A 245 -18.24 6.29 7.93
C ARG A 245 -18.08 5.37 9.16
N SER A 246 -18.32 5.88 10.36
CA SER A 246 -18.18 5.14 11.63
C SER A 246 -18.95 3.81 11.65
N GLY A 247 -20.08 3.71 10.95
CA GLY A 247 -20.87 2.46 10.83
C GLY A 247 -20.36 1.43 9.81
N ALA A 248 -19.24 1.67 9.13
CA ALA A 248 -18.66 0.74 8.16
C ALA A 248 -17.52 -0.09 8.76
N HIS A 249 -17.42 -1.35 8.35
CA HIS A 249 -16.26 -2.20 8.62
C HIS A 249 -15.04 -1.65 7.90
N LYS A 250 -13.90 -1.65 8.58
CA LYS A 250 -12.62 -1.20 8.02
C LYS A 250 -11.52 -2.18 8.37
N ILE A 251 -10.71 -2.51 7.39
CA ILE A 251 -9.40 -3.15 7.57
C ILE A 251 -8.39 -2.12 7.10
N LEU A 252 -7.43 -1.78 7.95
CA LEU A 252 -6.33 -0.88 7.63
C LEU A 252 -5.04 -1.68 7.65
N CYS A 253 -4.35 -1.73 6.53
CA CYS A 253 -3.12 -2.50 6.32
C CYS A 253 -2.05 -1.58 5.74
N GLY A 254 -0.79 -1.89 6.00
CA GLY A 254 0.32 -1.29 5.25
C GLY A 254 1.57 -1.07 6.06
N ASP A 255 2.49 -0.34 5.43
CA ASP A 255 3.77 0.08 5.97
C ASP A 255 3.62 1.47 6.60
N PHE A 256 3.65 1.53 7.93
CA PHE A 256 3.52 2.76 8.71
C PHE A 256 4.87 3.45 8.93
N ASN A 257 5.99 2.79 8.60
CA ASN A 257 7.35 3.27 8.84
C ASN A 257 7.56 3.85 10.24
N ASP A 258 6.92 3.30 11.28
CA ASP A 258 7.06 3.82 12.64
C ASP A 258 8.44 3.49 13.19
N LYS A 259 9.29 4.51 13.36
CA LYS A 259 10.67 4.39 13.85
C LYS A 259 10.76 4.77 15.32
N GLY A 260 9.65 4.59 16.06
CA GLY A 260 9.51 4.94 17.47
C GLY A 260 8.91 6.32 17.71
N GLU A 261 8.29 6.96 16.70
CA GLU A 261 7.60 8.23 16.89
C GLU A 261 6.17 8.08 17.42
N GLY A 262 5.69 6.85 17.62
CA GLY A 262 4.38 6.57 18.18
C GLY A 262 3.24 6.67 17.16
N VAL A 263 3.56 6.45 15.88
CA VAL A 263 2.62 6.55 14.77
C VAL A 263 1.58 5.44 14.83
N LEU A 264 2.02 4.20 15.06
CA LEU A 264 1.15 3.04 15.10
C LEU A 264 0.27 3.09 16.36
N GLU A 265 0.83 3.44 17.51
CA GLU A 265 0.12 3.66 18.78
C GLU A 265 -0.98 4.70 18.61
N LYS A 266 -0.67 5.81 17.92
CA LYS A 266 -1.65 6.86 17.66
C LYS A 266 -2.80 6.36 16.79
N ILE A 267 -2.54 5.62 15.71
CA ILE A 267 -3.62 5.04 14.89
C ILE A 267 -4.44 4.03 15.69
N ILE A 268 -3.80 3.20 16.50
CA ILE A 268 -4.47 2.20 17.35
C ILE A 268 -5.32 2.87 18.43
N SER A 269 -4.92 4.04 18.95
CA SER A 269 -5.71 4.82 19.90
C SER A 269 -7.05 5.32 19.34
N HIS A 270 -7.24 5.25 18.02
CA HIS A 270 -8.47 5.69 17.38
C HIS A 270 -9.65 4.83 17.86
N PRO A 271 -10.77 5.43 18.34
CA PRO A 271 -11.85 4.69 19.02
C PRO A 271 -12.55 3.65 18.15
N ASN A 272 -12.48 3.79 16.82
CA ASN A 272 -13.05 2.85 15.88
C ASN A 272 -12.06 1.79 15.35
N ILE A 273 -10.81 1.76 15.83
CA ILE A 273 -9.75 0.85 15.39
C ILE A 273 -9.33 -0.02 16.56
N LYS A 274 -8.90 -1.24 16.24
CA LYS A 274 -8.21 -2.14 17.16
C LYS A 274 -7.07 -2.84 16.46
N CYS A 275 -6.12 -3.29 17.26
CA CYS A 275 -5.03 -4.17 16.86
C CYS A 275 -5.26 -5.60 17.36
N TYR A 276 -4.37 -6.50 16.96
CA TYR A 276 -4.27 -7.82 17.55
C TYR A 276 -3.80 -7.72 19.02
N PRO A 277 -4.40 -8.49 19.96
CA PRO A 277 -3.94 -8.51 21.35
C PRO A 277 -2.45 -8.84 21.45
N GLY A 278 -1.70 -8.02 22.20
CA GLY A 278 -0.26 -8.20 22.35
C GLY A 278 0.60 -7.46 21.33
N LEU A 279 0.04 -6.90 20.24
CA LEU A 279 0.82 -6.18 19.23
C LEU A 279 1.66 -5.05 19.86
N LEU A 280 1.02 -4.21 20.67
CA LEU A 280 1.69 -3.10 21.36
C LEU A 280 2.45 -3.54 22.63
N ASP A 281 2.13 -4.71 23.19
CA ASP A 281 2.75 -5.19 24.43
C ASP A 281 4.13 -5.81 24.16
N ASP A 282 4.32 -6.43 22.99
CA ASP A 282 5.57 -7.06 22.56
C ASP A 282 5.84 -6.80 21.07
N MET A 283 6.05 -5.53 20.74
CA MET A 283 6.33 -5.08 19.36
C MET A 283 7.46 -5.87 18.69
N LYS A 284 8.50 -6.26 19.43
CA LYS A 284 9.64 -7.03 18.87
C LYS A 284 9.23 -8.36 18.26
N LYS A 285 8.21 -9.03 18.83
CA LYS A 285 7.67 -10.28 18.28
C LYS A 285 7.00 -10.09 16.92
N PHE A 286 6.57 -8.86 16.62
CA PHE A 286 5.87 -8.49 15.40
C PHE A 286 6.73 -7.65 14.46
N ALA A 287 8.05 -7.60 14.68
CA ALA A 287 8.96 -6.89 13.80
C ALA A 287 8.98 -7.50 12.39
N THR A 288 8.88 -6.65 11.38
CA THR A 288 8.80 -7.03 9.96
C THR A 288 10.03 -6.62 9.17
N TYR A 289 10.84 -5.71 9.70
CA TYR A 289 12.02 -5.16 9.02
C TYR A 289 13.27 -5.17 9.92
N PRO A 290 14.48 -5.32 9.36
CA PRO A 290 14.74 -5.79 8.00
C PRO A 290 14.83 -7.33 7.92
N THR A 291 14.48 -7.92 6.78
CA THR A 291 14.53 -9.39 6.59
C THR A 291 15.95 -9.97 6.50
N TRP A 292 16.97 -9.16 6.18
CA TRP A 292 18.36 -9.62 6.19
C TRP A 292 18.93 -9.77 7.61
N LYS A 293 18.21 -9.29 8.63
CA LYS A 293 18.53 -9.46 10.04
C LYS A 293 17.60 -10.49 10.68
N ALA A 294 18.15 -11.34 11.54
CA ALA A 294 17.40 -12.34 12.28
C ALA A 294 17.75 -12.26 13.79
N PRO A 295 16.80 -11.91 14.67
CA PRO A 295 15.43 -11.48 14.35
C PRO A 295 15.37 -10.07 13.72
N PRO A 296 14.30 -9.74 12.97
CA PRO A 296 13.98 -8.35 12.64
C PRO A 296 13.73 -7.56 13.93
N ASP A 297 13.86 -6.23 13.89
CA ASP A 297 13.75 -5.38 15.08
C ASP A 297 12.89 -4.13 14.94
N GLU A 298 12.33 -3.88 13.75
CA GLU A 298 11.45 -2.76 13.46
C GLU A 298 10.03 -3.26 13.09
N VAL A 299 8.99 -2.63 13.65
CA VAL A 299 7.58 -2.93 13.35
C VAL A 299 7.04 -1.86 12.41
N PHE A 300 7.31 -2.02 11.11
CA PHE A 300 6.82 -1.08 10.11
C PHE A 300 5.45 -1.49 9.60
N ASP A 301 5.18 -2.79 9.48
CA ASP A 301 3.96 -3.29 8.86
C ASP A 301 2.93 -3.72 9.89
N ALA A 302 1.67 -3.32 9.68
CA ALA A 302 0.57 -3.76 10.54
C ALA A 302 -0.74 -4.02 9.79
N ILE A 303 -1.55 -4.92 10.35
CA ILE A 303 -2.95 -5.11 9.97
C ILE A 303 -3.84 -4.78 11.17
N LEU A 304 -4.66 -3.75 11.00
CA LEU A 304 -5.59 -3.23 11.99
C LEU A 304 -7.03 -3.40 11.50
N ALA A 305 -7.96 -3.49 12.43
CA ALA A 305 -9.36 -3.74 12.11
C ALA A 305 -10.27 -2.76 12.85
N SER A 306 -11.44 -2.49 12.29
CA SER A 306 -12.44 -1.70 13.00
C SER A 306 -13.03 -2.46 14.18
N GLN A 307 -13.59 -1.76 15.16
CA GLN A 307 -14.17 -2.33 16.40
C GLN A 307 -15.21 -3.46 16.20
N PHE A 308 -15.83 -3.54 15.03
CA PHE A 308 -16.86 -4.54 14.70
C PHE A 308 -16.34 -5.80 14.01
N LEU A 309 -15.03 -5.86 13.76
CA LEU A 309 -14.33 -7.04 13.25
C LEU A 309 -13.60 -7.70 14.41
N GLU A 310 -13.13 -8.93 14.28
CA GLU A 310 -12.25 -9.62 15.23
C GLU A 310 -11.02 -10.11 14.50
N ILE A 311 -9.85 -10.04 15.14
CA ILE A 311 -8.59 -10.54 14.57
C ILE A 311 -8.32 -11.85 15.33
N ASP A 312 -8.66 -12.98 14.70
CA ASP A 312 -8.57 -14.32 15.30
C ASP A 312 -7.10 -14.77 15.39
N SER A 313 -6.28 -14.43 14.39
CA SER A 313 -4.86 -14.75 14.31
C SER A 313 -4.06 -13.58 13.73
N TYR A 314 -2.77 -13.51 14.07
CA TYR A 314 -1.83 -12.53 13.53
C TYR A 314 -0.43 -13.12 13.54
N GLU A 315 0.24 -13.10 12.39
CA GLU A 315 1.54 -13.73 12.19
C GLU A 315 2.44 -12.85 11.30
N VAL A 316 3.72 -12.78 11.65
CA VAL A 316 4.77 -12.26 10.77
C VAL A 316 5.56 -13.44 10.23
N LEU A 317 5.61 -13.57 8.90
CA LEU A 317 6.19 -14.73 8.22
C LEU A 317 7.72 -14.66 8.18
N THR A 318 8.37 -14.93 9.31
CA THR A 318 9.82 -14.71 9.53
C THR A 318 10.75 -15.85 9.07
N ASP A 319 10.20 -16.96 8.57
CA ASP A 319 11.00 -18.07 8.02
C ASP A 319 11.82 -17.61 6.79
N ASP A 320 13.04 -18.13 6.63
CA ASP A 320 13.92 -17.82 5.50
C ASP A 320 13.26 -18.03 4.13
N ARG A 321 12.36 -19.00 4.01
CA ARG A 321 11.62 -19.25 2.75
C ARG A 321 10.68 -18.13 2.35
N TYR A 322 10.30 -17.26 3.30
CA TYR A 322 9.39 -16.13 3.09
C TYR A 322 10.11 -14.80 2.84
N LYS A 323 11.44 -14.81 2.77
CA LYS A 323 12.28 -13.64 2.41
C LYS A 323 12.18 -13.31 0.92
N VAL A 324 11.12 -12.59 0.56
CA VAL A 324 10.85 -12.14 -0.82
C VAL A 324 11.07 -10.64 -1.03
N SER A 325 11.14 -9.87 0.04
CA SER A 325 11.47 -8.44 0.12
C SER A 325 12.30 -8.20 1.40
N ASP A 326 12.86 -7.01 1.55
CA ASP A 326 13.40 -6.46 2.80
C ASP A 326 12.41 -6.37 3.97
N HIS A 327 11.10 -6.52 3.71
CA HIS A 327 10.04 -6.67 4.69
C HIS A 327 9.48 -8.10 4.71
N TYR A 328 9.19 -8.62 5.90
CA TYR A 328 8.38 -9.82 6.06
C TYR A 328 6.91 -9.48 5.88
N ALA A 329 6.16 -10.41 5.27
CA ALA A 329 4.71 -10.27 5.18
C ALA A 329 4.04 -10.43 6.55
N VAL A 330 3.00 -9.63 6.78
CA VAL A 330 2.08 -9.78 7.90
C VAL A 330 0.81 -10.47 7.40
N VAL A 331 0.34 -11.48 8.14
CA VAL A 331 -0.90 -12.20 7.83
C VAL A 331 -1.83 -12.16 9.04
N ALA A 332 -3.12 -11.91 8.81
CA ALA A 332 -4.13 -11.93 9.85
C ALA A 332 -5.42 -12.60 9.36
N ASP A 333 -6.01 -13.45 10.20
CA ASP A 333 -7.37 -13.95 9.98
C ASP A 333 -8.37 -13.04 10.68
N ILE A 334 -9.23 -12.40 9.89
CA ILE A 334 -10.22 -11.44 10.37
C ILE A 334 -11.61 -12.04 10.26
N ARG A 335 -12.31 -12.06 11.39
CA ARG A 335 -13.69 -12.51 11.50
C ARG A 335 -14.65 -11.33 11.58
N ILE A 336 -15.72 -11.40 10.80
CA ILE A 336 -16.81 -10.41 10.87
C ILE A 336 -17.82 -10.92 11.90
N ASN A 337 -17.81 -10.33 13.10
CA ASN A 337 -18.73 -10.71 14.17
C ASN A 337 -20.09 -10.01 13.97
N HIS A 338 -21.11 -10.80 13.66
CA HIS A 338 -22.47 -10.31 13.39
C HIS A 338 -23.18 -9.78 14.65
N ASP A 339 -22.79 -10.22 15.85
CA ASP A 339 -23.34 -9.71 17.11
C ASP A 339 -22.85 -8.28 17.41
N LEU A 340 -21.77 -7.86 16.77
CA LEU A 340 -21.21 -6.50 16.88
C LEU A 340 -21.83 -5.52 15.87
N VAL A 341 -22.68 -5.98 14.96
CA VAL A 341 -23.46 -5.08 14.10
C VAL A 341 -24.49 -4.36 14.96
N PRO A 342 -24.54 -3.01 14.97
CA PRO A 342 -25.50 -2.26 15.79
C PRO A 342 -26.93 -2.78 15.62
N ARG A 343 -27.59 -3.15 16.73
CA ARG A 343 -28.97 -3.69 16.74
C ARG A 343 -29.97 -2.85 15.94
N ASN A 344 -29.73 -1.54 15.85
CA ASN A 344 -30.58 -0.59 15.11
C ASN A 344 -30.49 -0.81 13.60
N ILE A 345 -29.29 -1.16 13.10
CA ILE A 345 -29.05 -1.53 11.71
C ILE A 345 -29.73 -2.88 11.45
N LEU A 346 -29.53 -3.87 12.33
CA LEU A 346 -30.24 -5.16 12.26
C LEU A 346 -31.77 -4.98 12.23
N LYS A 347 -32.35 -4.09 13.05
CA LYS A 347 -33.78 -3.76 13.03
C LYS A 347 -34.25 -3.17 11.70
N GLN A 348 -33.48 -2.23 11.12
CA GLN A 348 -33.77 -1.67 9.79
C GLN A 348 -33.63 -2.71 8.66
N MET A 349 -32.76 -3.70 8.84
CA MET A 349 -32.62 -4.82 7.90
C MET A 349 -33.87 -5.70 7.85
N LEU A 350 -34.53 -5.87 9.00
CA LEU A 350 -35.70 -6.74 9.18
C LEU A 350 -37.00 -6.10 8.72
N THR A 351 -37.22 -4.83 9.02
CA THR A 351 -38.47 -4.13 8.67
C THR A 351 -38.65 -3.95 7.15
N LYS A 352 -37.56 -3.88 6.37
CA LYS A 352 -37.64 -3.79 4.90
C LYS A 352 -37.85 -5.15 4.20
N SER A 353 -37.48 -6.27 4.83
CA SER A 353 -37.80 -7.59 4.27
C SER A 353 -39.26 -7.95 4.44
N GLU A 354 -39.90 -7.48 5.52
CA GLU A 354 -41.33 -7.67 5.79
C GLU A 354 -42.23 -6.80 4.88
N GLN A 355 -41.69 -5.76 4.23
CA GLN A 355 -42.42 -4.93 3.26
C GLN A 355 -42.31 -5.43 1.80
N LYS A 356 -41.53 -6.49 1.56
CA LYS A 356 -41.34 -7.11 0.24
C LYS A 356 -41.91 -8.53 0.15
N GLN A 357 -42.58 -8.99 1.20
CA GLN A 357 -43.49 -10.14 1.21
C GLN A 357 -44.91 -9.61 1.30
#